data_AF-A0A836RMJ6-F1
#
_entry.id   AF-A0A836RMJ6-F1
#
_cell.length_a   1.000
_cell.length_b   1.000
_cell.length_c   1.000
_cell.angle_alpha   90.00
_cell.angle_beta   90.00
_cell.angle_gamma   90.00
#
_symmetry.space_group_name_H-M   'P 1'
#
loop_
_entity.id
_entity.type
_entity.pdbx_description
1 polymer ?
#
loop_
_entity_poly.entity_id
_entity_poly.type
_entity_poly.pdbx_seq_one_letter_code
_entity_poly.pdbx_strand_id
1 'polypeptide(L)'
;MESEIDLMRKNIRRLVENEIKPGVKDWEKKGQIPESIISRLSELGIFALTVPEEEGGIGYGATALTTSLEELARGSASVSLIVLLQNSIIAKTLSLAGEKSLLSQLIEGSLLGGGGVFDRSFDFQSNQLTAAGEFLIYSPGKVFVLMDQNRTYLLKDGIEVQPTTDVLAFHGAGIGSFKVESGPVAFS
;
A
#
# COMPACT_ATOMS: atom_id res chain seq x y z
N MET A 1 -25.12 -3.15 -21.95
CA MET A 1 -24.94 -2.83 -20.52
C MET A 1 -23.51 -2.40 -20.33
N GLU A 2 -23.29 -1.35 -19.57
CA GLU A 2 -21.94 -0.95 -19.15
C GLU A 2 -21.43 -1.96 -18.11
N SER A 3 -20.15 -2.34 -18.16
CA SER A 3 -19.60 -3.30 -17.20
C SER A 3 -19.34 -2.63 -15.84
N GLU A 4 -19.31 -3.42 -14.76
CA GLU A 4 -18.93 -2.93 -13.41
C GLU A 4 -17.55 -2.26 -13.42
N ILE A 5 -16.60 -2.80 -14.20
CA ILE A 5 -15.26 -2.21 -14.38
C ILE A 5 -15.33 -0.85 -15.06
N ASP A 6 -16.22 -0.66 -16.05
CA ASP A 6 -16.39 0.64 -16.72
C ASP A 6 -17.01 1.68 -15.77
N LEU A 7 -17.97 1.27 -14.94
CA LEU A 7 -18.56 2.14 -13.92
C LEU A 7 -17.50 2.56 -12.88
N MET A 8 -16.71 1.60 -12.40
CA MET A 8 -15.59 1.87 -11.50
C MET A 8 -14.58 2.82 -12.14
N ARG A 9 -14.16 2.57 -13.39
CA ARG A 9 -13.27 3.47 -14.15
C ARG A 9 -13.81 4.91 -14.19
N LYS A 10 -15.11 5.09 -14.45
CA LYS A 10 -15.75 6.42 -14.48
C LYS A 10 -15.72 7.10 -13.10
N ASN A 11 -16.00 6.35 -12.04
CA ASN A 11 -15.98 6.87 -10.67
C ASN A 11 -14.57 7.29 -10.25
N ILE A 12 -13.56 6.46 -10.54
CA ILE A 12 -12.16 6.78 -10.29
C ILE A 12 -11.73 8.01 -11.08
N ARG A 13 -12.07 8.10 -12.36
CA ARG A 13 -11.78 9.28 -13.17
C ARG A 13 -12.38 10.53 -12.56
N ARG A 14 -13.62 10.46 -12.06
CA ARG A 14 -14.28 11.59 -11.40
C ARG A 14 -13.57 12.00 -10.11
N LEU A 15 -13.13 11.05 -9.29
CA LEU A 15 -12.32 11.31 -8.10
C LEU A 15 -10.98 11.97 -8.48
N VAL A 16 -10.36 11.47 -9.54
CA VAL A 16 -9.08 11.98 -10.05
C VAL A 16 -9.18 13.43 -10.49
N GLU A 17 -10.17 13.77 -11.33
CA GLU A 17 -10.31 15.14 -11.85
C GLU A 17 -10.74 16.15 -10.78
N ASN A 18 -11.62 15.75 -9.85
CA ASN A 18 -12.25 16.70 -8.92
C ASN A 18 -11.52 16.82 -7.58
N GLU A 19 -10.83 15.77 -7.13
CA GLU A 19 -10.28 15.71 -5.76
C GLU A 19 -8.76 15.48 -5.78
N ILE A 20 -8.24 14.58 -6.63
CA ILE A 20 -6.80 14.25 -6.65
C ILE A 20 -5.98 15.32 -7.36
N LYS A 21 -6.25 15.60 -8.64
CA LYS A 21 -5.45 16.57 -9.42
C LYS A 21 -5.36 17.96 -8.78
N PRO A 22 -6.43 18.52 -8.19
CA PRO A 22 -6.34 19.82 -7.55
C PRO A 22 -5.43 19.83 -6.31
N GLY A 23 -5.36 18.73 -5.55
CA GLY A 23 -4.62 18.66 -4.29
C GLY A 23 -3.21 18.09 -4.40
N VAL A 24 -2.91 17.32 -5.46
CA VAL A 24 -1.69 16.48 -5.54
C VAL A 24 -0.39 17.25 -5.30
N LYS A 25 -0.24 18.46 -5.86
CA LYS A 25 0.98 19.26 -5.71
C LYS A 25 1.27 19.65 -4.25
N ASP A 26 0.24 19.88 -3.45
CA ASP A 26 0.39 20.22 -2.05
C ASP A 26 0.67 18.97 -1.20
N TRP A 27 0.09 17.84 -1.58
CA TRP A 27 0.35 16.54 -0.95
C TRP A 27 1.78 16.09 -1.18
N GLU A 28 2.28 16.33 -2.39
CA GLU A 28 3.67 16.04 -2.75
C GLU A 28 4.64 16.86 -1.90
N LYS A 29 4.44 18.19 -1.82
CA LYS A 29 5.25 19.06 -0.95
C LYS A 29 5.21 18.67 0.53
N LYS A 30 4.05 18.20 1.00
CA LYS A 30 3.87 17.75 2.40
C LYS A 30 4.33 16.31 2.63
N GLY A 31 4.63 15.56 1.57
CA GLY A 31 4.93 14.13 1.66
C GLY A 31 3.77 13.28 2.15
N GLN A 32 2.52 13.76 2.07
CA GLN A 32 1.37 13.09 2.69
C GLN A 32 0.11 13.17 1.80
N ILE A 33 -0.53 12.02 1.58
CA ILE A 33 -1.87 11.95 0.98
C ILE A 33 -2.90 12.15 2.11
N PRO A 34 -3.94 12.98 1.90
CA PRO A 34 -4.99 13.16 2.89
C PRO A 34 -5.75 11.85 3.16
N GLU A 35 -6.05 11.59 4.43
CA GLU A 35 -6.91 10.46 4.84
C GLU A 35 -8.27 10.48 4.14
N SER A 36 -8.79 11.67 3.82
CA SER A 36 -10.03 11.80 3.05
C SER A 36 -9.93 11.10 1.69
N ILE A 37 -8.79 11.16 1.00
CA ILE A 37 -8.62 10.50 -0.30
C ILE A 37 -8.57 8.98 -0.12
N ILE A 38 -7.90 8.50 0.93
CA ILE A 38 -7.88 7.07 1.26
C ILE A 38 -9.29 6.55 1.53
N SER A 39 -10.07 7.29 2.33
CA SER A 39 -11.48 6.95 2.62
C SER A 39 -12.31 6.89 1.33
N ARG A 40 -12.16 7.87 0.43
CA ARG A 40 -12.84 7.87 -0.88
C ARG A 40 -12.45 6.69 -1.76
N LEU A 41 -11.18 6.27 -1.75
CA LEU A 41 -10.73 5.09 -2.49
C LEU A 41 -11.34 3.81 -1.91
N SER A 42 -11.42 3.70 -0.57
CA SER A 42 -12.07 2.57 0.09
C SER A 42 -13.58 2.51 -0.18
N GLU A 43 -14.29 3.65 -0.17
CA GLU A 43 -15.71 3.74 -0.54
C GLU A 43 -15.97 3.22 -1.97
N LEU A 44 -14.99 3.33 -2.87
CA LEU A 44 -15.05 2.79 -4.23
C LEU A 44 -14.70 1.30 -4.33
N GLY A 45 -14.37 0.64 -3.21
CA GLY A 45 -13.99 -0.77 -3.16
C GLY A 45 -12.58 -1.07 -3.71
N ILE A 46 -11.74 -0.06 -3.92
CA ILE A 46 -10.45 -0.20 -4.61
C ILE A 46 -9.47 -1.11 -3.86
N PHE A 47 -9.52 -1.17 -2.54
CA PHE A 47 -8.62 -2.02 -1.74
C PHE A 47 -9.05 -3.49 -1.70
N ALA A 48 -10.22 -3.82 -2.24
CA ALA A 48 -10.77 -5.17 -2.26
C ALA A 48 -10.62 -5.88 -3.61
N LEU A 49 -10.06 -5.23 -4.63
CA LEU A 49 -10.13 -5.65 -6.04
C LEU A 49 -9.54 -7.05 -6.30
N THR A 50 -8.41 -7.35 -5.66
CA THR A 50 -7.70 -8.63 -5.84
C THR A 50 -8.01 -9.66 -4.76
N VAL A 51 -8.74 -9.27 -3.72
CA VAL A 51 -9.12 -10.16 -2.63
C VAL A 51 -10.30 -11.02 -3.09
N PRO A 52 -10.24 -12.36 -2.93
CA PRO A 52 -11.37 -13.24 -3.26
C PRO A 52 -12.63 -12.92 -2.45
N GLU A 53 -13.81 -13.20 -3.01
CA GLU A 53 -15.09 -12.96 -2.35
C GLU A 53 -15.22 -13.76 -1.03
N GLU A 54 -14.67 -14.98 -0.99
CA GLU A 54 -14.65 -15.82 0.22
C GLU A 54 -13.82 -15.24 1.37
N GLU A 55 -12.96 -14.25 1.08
CA GLU A 55 -12.15 -13.52 2.06
C GLU A 55 -12.71 -12.11 2.33
N GLY A 56 -13.90 -11.79 1.80
CA GLY A 56 -14.57 -10.49 1.97
C GLY A 56 -14.20 -9.44 0.92
N GLY A 57 -13.47 -9.83 -0.14
CA GLY A 57 -13.13 -8.96 -1.25
C GLY A 57 -14.20 -8.89 -2.34
N ILE A 58 -13.86 -8.25 -3.46
CA ILE A 58 -14.74 -8.16 -4.65
C ILE A 58 -14.26 -9.02 -5.82
N GLY A 59 -13.06 -9.60 -5.74
CA GLY A 59 -12.61 -10.64 -6.68
C GLY A 59 -12.48 -10.24 -8.16
N TYR A 60 -12.52 -8.95 -8.51
CA TYR A 60 -12.45 -8.49 -9.91
C TYR A 60 -11.06 -8.67 -10.55
N GLY A 61 -10.04 -8.94 -9.74
CA GLY A 61 -8.72 -9.39 -10.17
C GLY A 61 -7.89 -8.33 -10.92
N ALA A 62 -6.89 -8.80 -11.64
CA ALA A 62 -5.86 -7.95 -12.24
C ALA A 62 -6.40 -6.94 -13.26
N THR A 63 -7.43 -7.28 -14.02
CA THR A 63 -8.00 -6.39 -15.04
C THR A 63 -8.59 -5.13 -14.42
N ALA A 64 -9.36 -5.29 -13.34
CA ALA A 64 -9.96 -4.19 -12.62
C ALA A 64 -8.92 -3.36 -11.86
N LEU A 65 -7.92 -4.03 -11.26
CA LEU A 65 -6.78 -3.35 -10.66
C LEU A 65 -6.04 -2.48 -11.68
N THR A 66 -5.56 -3.05 -12.80
CA THR A 66 -4.83 -2.30 -13.83
C THR A 66 -5.65 -1.12 -14.37
N THR A 67 -6.94 -1.32 -14.63
CA THR A 67 -7.83 -0.24 -15.06
C THR A 67 -7.89 0.90 -14.03
N SER A 68 -7.96 0.56 -12.75
CA SER A 68 -7.99 1.53 -11.65
C SER A 68 -6.67 2.29 -11.55
N LEU A 69 -5.54 1.59 -11.66
CA LEU A 69 -4.21 2.16 -11.61
C LEU A 69 -3.97 3.15 -12.77
N GLU A 70 -4.37 2.79 -13.99
CA GLU A 70 -4.25 3.68 -15.15
C GLU A 70 -4.98 5.00 -14.94
N GLU A 71 -6.20 4.98 -14.40
CA GLU A 71 -6.95 6.22 -14.13
C GLU A 71 -6.32 7.03 -12.99
N LEU A 72 -5.93 6.38 -11.89
CA LEU A 72 -5.28 7.06 -10.76
C LEU A 72 -3.96 7.72 -11.19
N ALA A 73 -3.15 7.03 -11.99
CA ALA A 73 -1.87 7.53 -12.49
C ALA A 73 -2.01 8.79 -13.37
N ARG A 74 -3.19 9.05 -13.96
CA ARG A 74 -3.46 10.32 -14.67
C ARG A 74 -3.49 11.53 -13.74
N GLY A 75 -3.73 11.33 -12.44
CA GLY A 75 -3.75 12.39 -11.43
C GLY A 75 -2.57 12.35 -10.49
N SER A 76 -2.18 11.17 -10.01
CA SER A 76 -1.07 10.99 -9.08
C SER A 76 -0.47 9.58 -9.21
N ALA A 77 0.80 9.54 -9.61
CA ALA A 77 1.57 8.30 -9.62
C ALA A 77 1.69 7.70 -8.21
N SER A 78 1.85 8.54 -7.18
CA SER A 78 1.94 8.09 -5.78
C SER A 78 0.65 7.41 -5.32
N VAL A 79 -0.53 8.00 -5.57
CA VAL A 79 -1.81 7.36 -5.22
C VAL A 79 -1.98 6.01 -5.94
N SER A 80 -1.65 5.97 -7.23
CA SER A 80 -1.70 4.72 -8.01
C SER A 80 -0.78 3.65 -7.40
N LEU A 81 0.44 4.01 -7.04
CA LEU A 81 1.41 3.06 -6.48
C LEU A 81 0.94 2.49 -5.14
N ILE A 82 0.28 3.30 -4.30
CA ILE A 82 -0.27 2.84 -3.03
C ILE A 82 -1.37 1.81 -3.23
N VAL A 83 -2.29 2.08 -4.16
CA VAL A 83 -3.36 1.13 -4.50
C VAL A 83 -2.79 -0.19 -5.01
N LEU A 84 -1.74 -0.13 -5.84
CA LEU A 84 -1.02 -1.32 -6.31
C LEU A 84 -0.41 -2.08 -5.13
N LEU A 85 0.33 -1.41 -4.26
CA LEU A 85 0.98 -2.01 -3.09
C LEU A 85 -0.04 -2.75 -2.20
N GLN A 86 -1.16 -2.09 -1.88
CA GLN A 86 -2.19 -2.67 -1.02
C GLN A 86 -2.80 -3.94 -1.63
N ASN A 87 -3.16 -3.92 -2.91
CA ASN A 87 -3.82 -5.05 -3.57
C ASN A 87 -2.85 -6.21 -3.90
N SER A 88 -1.60 -5.91 -4.25
CA SER A 88 -0.67 -6.92 -4.79
C SER A 88 0.21 -7.55 -3.71
N ILE A 89 0.66 -6.76 -2.73
CA ILE A 89 1.62 -7.20 -1.72
C ILE A 89 0.90 -7.36 -0.40
N ILE A 90 0.30 -6.29 0.13
CA ILE A 90 -0.25 -6.31 1.50
C ILE A 90 -1.41 -7.30 1.62
N ALA A 91 -2.44 -7.17 0.79
CA ALA A 91 -3.61 -8.05 0.80
C ALA A 91 -3.20 -9.52 0.62
N LYS A 92 -2.28 -9.79 -0.31
CA LYS A 92 -1.81 -11.14 -0.59
C LYS A 92 -1.05 -11.73 0.59
N THR A 93 -0.15 -10.97 1.21
CA THR A 93 0.60 -11.42 2.39
C THR A 93 -0.32 -11.67 3.57
N LEU A 94 -1.29 -10.79 3.83
CA LEU A 94 -2.26 -10.97 4.92
C LEU A 94 -3.14 -12.22 4.71
N SER A 95 -3.61 -12.44 3.47
CA SER A 95 -4.35 -13.65 3.08
C SER A 95 -3.54 -14.92 3.32
N LEU A 96 -2.29 -14.97 2.81
CA LEU A 96 -1.40 -16.12 2.97
C LEU A 96 -1.01 -16.39 4.43
N ALA A 97 -0.83 -15.34 5.23
CA ALA A 97 -0.54 -15.45 6.66
C ALA A 97 -1.77 -15.79 7.52
N GLY A 98 -2.98 -15.84 6.94
CA GLY A 98 -4.22 -16.11 7.66
C GLY A 98 -4.70 -14.96 8.55
N GLU A 99 -4.24 -13.74 8.31
CA GLU A 99 -4.52 -12.53 9.12
C GLU A 99 -5.85 -11.88 8.75
N LYS A 100 -6.96 -12.61 8.94
CA LYS A 100 -8.31 -12.20 8.50
C LYS A 100 -8.76 -10.83 9.03
N SER A 101 -8.43 -10.51 10.28
CA SER A 101 -8.81 -9.23 10.91
C SER A 101 -8.11 -8.04 10.26
N LEU A 102 -6.82 -8.19 9.94
CA LEU A 102 -6.05 -7.14 9.26
C LEU A 102 -6.49 -7.00 7.80
N LEU A 103 -6.82 -8.12 7.14
CA LEU A 103 -7.35 -8.10 5.77
C LEU A 103 -8.69 -7.35 5.70
N SER A 104 -9.60 -7.55 6.66
CA SER A 104 -10.87 -6.79 6.74
C SER A 104 -10.60 -5.28 6.90
N GLN A 105 -9.69 -4.91 7.80
CA GLN A 105 -9.32 -3.50 8.00
C GLN A 105 -8.69 -2.87 6.74
N LEU A 106 -7.94 -3.65 5.97
CA LEU A 106 -7.39 -3.20 4.68
C LEU A 106 -8.49 -2.94 3.66
N ILE A 107 -9.46 -3.86 3.53
CA ILE A 107 -10.62 -3.71 2.64
C ILE A 107 -11.42 -2.46 2.98
N GLU A 108 -11.65 -2.23 4.28
CA GLU A 108 -12.35 -1.05 4.82
C GLU A 108 -11.50 0.25 4.74
N GLY A 109 -10.24 0.17 4.32
CA GLY A 109 -9.33 1.31 4.25
C GLY A 109 -8.95 1.90 5.62
N SER A 110 -9.29 1.23 6.73
CA SER A 110 -8.94 1.63 8.09
C SER A 110 -7.51 1.21 8.47
N LEU A 111 -6.93 0.28 7.71
CA LEU A 111 -5.52 -0.10 7.74
C LEU A 111 -4.94 0.03 6.34
N LEU A 112 -3.71 0.56 6.26
CA LEU A 112 -2.87 0.44 5.07
C LEU A 112 -1.50 -0.07 5.51
N GLY A 113 -0.94 -0.99 4.72
CA GLY A 113 0.38 -1.56 4.96
C GLY A 113 1.46 -0.86 4.15
N GLY A 114 2.67 -0.83 4.70
CA GLY A 114 3.88 -0.46 3.97
C GLY A 114 4.58 -1.67 3.37
N GLY A 115 5.43 -1.46 2.37
CA GLY A 115 6.26 -2.55 1.85
C GLY A 115 7.59 -2.11 1.25
N GLY A 116 8.53 -3.05 1.17
CA GLY A 116 9.70 -2.82 0.33
C GLY A 116 10.74 -3.93 0.37
N VAL A 117 11.82 -3.67 -0.35
CA VAL A 117 12.87 -4.62 -0.71
C VAL A 117 14.18 -4.10 -0.15
N PHE A 118 15.07 -4.97 0.28
CA PHE A 118 16.36 -4.57 0.86
C PHE A 118 17.48 -5.51 0.43
N ASP A 119 18.71 -4.98 0.42
CA ASP A 119 19.94 -5.76 0.31
C ASP A 119 20.43 -6.17 1.71
N ARG A 120 21.03 -7.36 1.82
CA ARG A 120 21.12 -8.10 3.09
C ARG A 120 21.88 -7.36 4.20
N SER A 121 21.24 -7.31 5.38
CA SER A 121 21.83 -7.77 6.65
C SER A 121 20.70 -8.08 7.63
N PHE A 122 20.46 -9.35 7.94
CA PHE A 122 19.59 -9.77 9.05
C PHE A 122 20.46 -10.46 10.10
N ASP A 123 20.39 -10.00 11.35
CA ASP A 123 20.89 -10.77 12.49
C ASP A 123 19.75 -11.58 13.11
N PHE A 124 19.74 -12.88 12.83
CA PHE A 124 18.72 -13.81 13.35
C PHE A 124 18.98 -14.24 14.80
N GLN A 125 20.09 -13.85 15.43
CA GLN A 125 20.45 -14.36 16.76
C GLN A 125 19.68 -13.71 17.91
N SER A 126 19.05 -12.55 17.69
CA SER A 126 18.43 -11.74 18.75
C SER A 126 16.91 -11.70 18.74
N ASN A 127 16.24 -12.32 17.75
CA ASN A 127 14.82 -12.10 17.46
C ASN A 127 14.48 -10.60 17.23
N GLN A 128 15.47 -9.81 16.82
CA GLN A 128 15.33 -8.39 16.48
C GLN A 128 15.69 -8.18 15.01
N LEU A 129 14.82 -7.48 14.28
CA LEU A 129 15.14 -7.04 12.93
C LEU A 129 16.00 -5.76 12.97
N THR A 130 17.23 -5.83 12.49
CA THR A 130 17.98 -4.64 12.07
C THR A 130 18.22 -4.74 10.58
N ALA A 131 17.63 -3.84 9.78
CA ALA A 131 17.76 -3.82 8.33
C ALA A 131 17.93 -2.38 7.82
N ALA A 132 18.79 -2.20 6.81
CA ALA A 132 18.92 -0.98 6.03
C ALA A 132 18.52 -1.29 4.58
N GLY A 133 17.72 -0.42 3.96
CA GLY A 133 17.25 -0.62 2.59
C GLY A 133 16.51 0.60 2.04
N GLU A 134 16.14 0.54 0.77
CA GLU A 134 15.33 1.54 0.08
C GLU A 134 13.89 1.01 -0.04
N PHE A 135 12.91 1.74 0.49
CA PHE A 135 11.53 1.23 0.61
C PHE A 135 10.50 2.18 -0.02
N LEU A 136 9.32 1.62 -0.32
CA LEU A 136 8.15 2.36 -0.79
C LEU A 136 7.11 2.38 0.34
N ILE A 137 7.12 3.42 1.15
CA ILE A 137 6.16 3.53 2.25
C ILE A 137 4.86 4.12 1.74
N TYR A 138 3.77 3.67 2.32
CA TYR A 138 2.70 4.59 2.64
C TYR A 138 2.12 4.24 4.01
N SER A 139 1.88 5.29 4.79
CA SER A 139 1.32 5.33 6.14
C SER A 139 2.26 4.96 7.30
N PRO A 140 2.15 5.63 8.47
CA PRO A 140 2.60 5.08 9.75
C PRO A 140 1.74 3.84 10.08
N GLY A 141 2.07 2.71 9.44
CA GLY A 141 1.29 1.50 9.49
C GLY A 141 1.62 0.59 10.68
N LYS A 142 0.61 -0.14 11.16
CA LYS A 142 0.80 -1.27 12.09
C LYS A 142 1.38 -2.51 11.41
N VAL A 143 1.39 -2.53 10.08
CA VAL A 143 1.77 -3.69 9.26
C VAL A 143 2.76 -3.28 8.18
N PHE A 144 3.87 -4.02 8.09
CA PHE A 144 4.86 -3.87 7.02
C PHE A 144 5.21 -5.22 6.41
N VAL A 145 5.32 -5.25 5.09
CA VAL A 145 5.79 -6.42 4.34
C VAL A 145 7.18 -6.16 3.79
N LEU A 146 8.17 -6.93 4.24
CA LEU A 146 9.54 -6.86 3.73
C LEU A 146 9.86 -8.07 2.87
N MET A 147 10.59 -7.86 1.79
CA MET A 147 10.95 -8.94 0.86
C MET A 147 12.45 -8.93 0.59
N ASP A 148 13.10 -10.09 0.67
CA ASP A 148 14.41 -10.33 0.07
C ASP A 148 14.30 -11.30 -1.12
N GLN A 149 15.45 -11.69 -1.69
CA GLN A 149 15.49 -12.62 -2.84
C GLN A 149 14.85 -13.99 -2.55
N ASN A 150 14.68 -14.37 -1.29
CA ASN A 150 14.33 -15.72 -0.87
C ASN A 150 13.08 -15.78 0.04
N ARG A 151 12.71 -14.67 0.69
CA ARG A 151 11.74 -14.66 1.78
C ARG A 151 10.87 -13.40 1.79
N THR A 152 9.64 -13.57 2.25
CA THR A 152 8.71 -12.49 2.58
C THR A 152 8.50 -12.48 4.09
N TYR A 153 8.50 -11.30 4.68
CA TYR A 153 8.39 -11.08 6.13
C TYR A 153 7.19 -10.19 6.40
N LEU A 154 6.31 -10.62 7.30
CA LEU A 154 5.20 -9.81 7.80
C LEU A 154 5.55 -9.30 9.19
N LEU A 155 5.70 -7.99 9.30
CA LEU A 155 5.99 -7.32 10.56
C LEU A 155 4.75 -6.59 11.06
N LYS A 156 4.51 -6.70 12.36
CA LYS A 156 3.32 -6.16 13.04
C LYS A 156 3.75 -5.42 14.30
N ASP A 157 3.29 -4.19 14.47
CA ASP A 157 3.57 -3.31 15.62
C ASP A 157 5.08 -3.03 15.87
N GLY A 158 5.41 -1.89 16.49
CA GLY A 158 6.77 -1.60 16.98
C GLY A 158 7.84 -1.28 15.91
N ILE A 159 7.45 -1.02 14.66
CA ILE A 159 8.38 -0.58 13.62
C ILE A 159 8.45 0.94 13.61
N GLU A 160 9.60 1.50 14.00
CA GLU A 160 9.88 2.90 13.79
C GLU A 160 10.41 3.12 12.36
N VAL A 161 9.81 4.10 11.69
CA VAL A 161 10.08 4.46 10.30
C VAL A 161 10.56 5.90 10.27
N GLN A 162 11.83 6.11 9.90
CA GLN A 162 12.36 7.45 9.65
C GLN A 162 12.37 7.73 8.14
N PRO A 163 11.52 8.62 7.61
CA PRO A 163 11.52 8.94 6.20
C PRO A 163 12.84 9.62 5.79
N THR A 164 13.49 9.13 4.75
CA THR A 164 14.54 9.87 4.03
C THR A 164 13.98 10.42 2.73
N THR A 165 14.29 11.68 2.45
CA THR A 165 13.69 12.45 1.35
C THR A 165 14.38 12.27 0.00
N ASP A 166 15.44 11.45 -0.08
CA ASP A 166 16.49 11.70 -1.09
C ASP A 166 16.63 10.63 -2.19
N VAL A 167 15.83 9.56 -2.21
CA VAL A 167 16.26 8.34 -2.93
C VAL A 167 15.42 7.94 -4.15
N LEU A 168 14.22 8.49 -4.32
CA LEU A 168 13.40 8.25 -5.53
C LEU A 168 12.94 9.58 -6.11
N ALA A 169 13.09 9.76 -7.42
CA ALA A 169 12.71 10.98 -8.15
C ALA A 169 11.21 11.37 -8.02
N PHE A 170 10.42 10.57 -7.33
CA PHE A 170 9.05 10.87 -6.91
C PHE A 170 9.08 11.65 -5.58
N HIS A 171 9.16 12.98 -5.65
CA HIS A 171 9.12 13.88 -4.49
C HIS A 171 7.71 13.96 -3.87
N GLY A 172 7.01 12.83 -3.67
CA GLY A 172 5.57 12.81 -3.51
C GLY A 172 4.96 11.75 -2.59
N ALA A 173 4.19 12.22 -1.61
CA ALA A 173 3.03 11.57 -0.97
C ALA A 173 3.21 10.14 -0.39
N GLY A 174 4.40 9.82 0.12
CA GLY A 174 4.65 8.61 0.92
C GLY A 174 5.93 7.85 0.58
N ILE A 175 6.49 8.10 -0.61
CA ILE A 175 7.71 7.42 -1.05
C ILE A 175 8.92 8.00 -0.30
N GLY A 176 9.63 7.15 0.45
CA GLY A 176 10.83 7.53 1.20
C GLY A 176 11.55 6.30 1.75
N SER A 177 12.85 6.40 1.99
CA SER A 177 13.58 5.29 2.64
C SER A 177 13.33 5.32 4.16
N PHE A 178 13.48 4.18 4.83
CA PHE A 178 13.45 4.11 6.29
C PHE A 178 14.43 3.09 6.83
N LYS A 179 14.79 3.24 8.11
CA LYS A 179 15.61 2.28 8.84
C LYS A 179 14.74 1.60 9.88
N VAL A 180 14.71 0.27 9.87
CA VAL A 180 14.07 -0.51 10.95
C VAL A 180 15.13 -0.80 12.00
N GLU A 181 14.95 -0.24 13.20
CA GLU A 181 15.89 -0.44 14.30
C GLU A 181 15.63 -1.74 15.07
N SER A 182 14.36 -2.07 15.35
CA SER A 182 13.91 -3.37 15.90
C SER A 182 12.40 -3.54 15.75
N GLY A 183 11.89 -4.78 15.75
CA GLY A 183 10.45 -5.10 15.74
C GLY A 183 10.20 -6.62 15.77
N PRO A 184 9.05 -7.11 16.28
CA PRO A 184 8.73 -8.53 16.30
C PRO A 184 8.46 -9.05 14.87
N VAL A 185 9.13 -10.15 14.50
CA VAL A 185 8.97 -10.79 13.18
C VAL A 185 8.10 -12.03 13.32
N ALA A 186 6.96 -12.06 12.62
CA ALA A 186 6.19 -13.28 12.44
C ALA A 186 6.59 -13.93 11.10
N PHE A 187 7.01 -15.19 11.15
CA PHE A 187 7.34 -15.96 9.96
C PHE A 187 6.10 -16.71 9.47
N SER A 188 5.81 -16.62 8.17
CA SER A 188 4.91 -17.52 7.43
C SER A 188 5.66 -18.17 6.31
#